data_AF-A0A017S127-F1
#
_entry.id   AF-A0A017S127-F1
#
_cell.length_a   1.000
_cell.length_b   1.000
_cell.length_c   1.000
_cell.angle_alpha   90.00
_cell.angle_beta   90.00
_cell.angle_gamma   90.00
#
_symmetry.space_group_name_H-M   'P 1'
#
loop_
_entity.id
_entity.type
_entity.pdbx_description
1 polymer ?
#
loop_
_entity_poly.entity_id
_entity_poly.type
_entity_poly.pdbx_seq_one_letter_code
_entity_poly.pdbx_strand_id
1 'polypeptide(L)'
;PSLILTSIGTQIVNPRVYWRDHQHEYPILASVARDVLTTPASGSGVERLFNSARDICHYRRGSLKPKTIKELMLFMCTTKFNMESKQLSLMEEYFTTQETQAAKEEKDAWKKQDEFNPISDDEDELSSAGATSQIPLPDNSYLQGDSSTQRRSSGRLPKRLRREDFVYE
;
A
#
# COMPACT_ATOMS: atom_id res chain seq x y z
N PRO A 1 -32.02 24.77 13.47
CA PRO A 1 -30.81 25.30 12.79
C PRO A 1 -29.63 24.33 12.96
N SER A 2 -29.52 23.38 12.03
CA SER A 2 -28.48 22.36 12.01
C SER A 2 -27.20 22.97 11.44
N LEU A 3 -26.13 22.99 12.23
CA LEU A 3 -24.82 23.42 11.76
C LEU A 3 -24.28 22.37 10.78
N ILE A 4 -24.21 22.72 9.50
CA ILE A 4 -23.48 21.95 8.51
C ILE A 4 -22.01 22.07 8.89
N LEU A 5 -21.42 20.98 9.38
CA LEU A 5 -19.98 20.83 9.44
C LEU A 5 -19.49 20.83 8.00
N THR A 6 -19.13 22.00 7.49
CA THR A 6 -18.43 22.13 6.21
C THR A 6 -17.15 21.34 6.36
N SER A 7 -17.11 20.18 5.70
CA SER A 7 -15.91 19.38 5.54
C SER A 7 -14.87 20.27 4.87
N ILE A 8 -14.02 20.92 5.67
CA ILE A 8 -12.82 21.61 5.20
C ILE A 8 -12.00 20.51 4.53
N GLY A 9 -12.03 20.49 3.21
CA GLY A 9 -11.37 19.48 2.40
C GLY A 9 -9.86 19.56 2.63
N THR A 10 -9.34 18.77 3.55
CA THR A 10 -7.90 18.61 3.75
C THR A 10 -7.37 17.80 2.58
N GLN A 11 -6.76 18.49 1.61
CA GLN A 11 -6.02 17.80 0.55
C GLN A 11 -4.72 17.23 1.14
N ILE A 12 -4.56 15.91 1.05
CA ILE A 12 -3.32 15.23 1.42
C ILE A 12 -2.34 15.45 0.28
N VAL A 13 -1.46 16.44 0.44
CA VAL A 13 -0.39 16.74 -0.53
C VAL A 13 0.96 16.33 0.06
N ASN A 14 1.89 15.89 -0.79
CA ASN A 14 3.25 15.64 -0.34
C ASN A 14 3.90 16.97 0.09
N PRO A 15 4.26 17.15 1.37
CA PRO A 15 4.72 18.44 1.87
C PRO A 15 6.02 18.89 1.19
N ARG A 16 6.88 17.95 0.76
CA ARG A 16 8.12 18.29 0.05
C ARG A 16 7.85 18.85 -1.34
N VAL A 17 6.81 18.36 -2.02
CA VAL A 17 6.37 18.86 -3.32
C VAL A 17 5.76 20.25 -3.16
N TYR A 18 4.86 20.41 -2.18
CA TYR A 18 4.24 21.70 -1.89
C TYR A 18 5.27 22.82 -1.67
N TRP A 19 6.26 22.60 -0.78
CA TRP A 19 7.27 23.62 -0.48
C TRP A 19 8.24 23.87 -1.65
N ARG A 20 8.48 22.87 -2.51
CA ARG A 20 9.26 23.06 -3.74
C ARG A 20 8.53 24.00 -4.70
N ASP A 21 7.23 23.79 -4.89
CA ASP A 21 6.46 24.54 -5.87
C ASP A 21 6.21 25.99 -5.39
N HIS A 22 6.14 26.22 -4.08
CA HIS A 22 5.96 27.56 -3.47
C HIS A 22 7.27 28.25 -3.07
N GLN A 23 8.44 27.74 -3.49
CA GLN A 23 9.73 28.31 -3.11
C GLN A 23 9.94 29.76 -3.56
N HIS A 24 9.31 30.17 -4.66
CA HIS A 24 9.43 31.52 -5.20
C HIS A 24 8.58 32.54 -4.42
N GLU A 25 7.46 32.08 -3.86
CA GLU A 25 6.55 32.89 -3.06
C GLU A 25 7.06 33.01 -1.61
N TYR A 26 7.64 31.94 -1.07
CA TYR A 26 8.15 31.88 0.30
C TYR A 26 9.58 31.36 0.39
N PRO A 27 10.60 32.09 -0.10
CA PRO A 27 11.97 31.57 -0.24
C PRO A 27 12.62 31.17 1.09
N ILE A 28 12.42 31.97 2.13
CA ILE A 28 12.98 31.69 3.47
C ILE A 28 12.27 30.49 4.09
N LEU A 29 10.94 30.49 4.07
CA LEU A 29 10.13 29.45 4.72
C LEU A 29 10.28 28.11 3.99
N ALA A 30 10.33 28.10 2.66
CA ALA A 30 10.59 26.91 1.87
C ALA A 30 12.00 26.34 2.12
N SER A 31 13.00 27.20 2.41
CA SER A 31 14.32 26.72 2.84
C SER A 31 14.23 25.97 4.17
N VAL A 32 13.63 26.60 5.19
CA VAL A 32 13.48 25.99 6.52
C VAL A 32 12.65 24.70 6.44
N ALA A 33 11.57 24.71 5.67
CA ALA A 33 10.71 23.55 5.50
C ALA A 33 11.47 22.38 4.86
N ARG A 34 12.33 22.63 3.87
CA ARG A 34 13.18 21.58 3.29
C ARG A 34 14.13 20.98 4.33
N ASP A 35 14.78 21.80 5.13
CA ASP A 35 15.71 21.32 6.16
C ASP A 35 14.99 20.44 7.19
N VAL A 36 13.83 20.88 7.68
CA VAL A 36 13.01 20.11 8.63
C VAL A 36 12.51 18.81 8.02
N LEU A 37 11.96 18.85 6.81
CA LEU A 37 11.36 17.69 6.15
C LEU A 37 12.39 16.65 5.67
N THR A 38 13.68 17.00 5.61
CA THR A 38 14.74 16.03 5.31
C THR A 38 15.17 15.21 6.52
N THR A 39 14.81 15.66 7.73
CA THR A 39 15.16 14.94 8.96
C THR A 39 14.20 13.76 9.16
N PRO A 40 14.70 12.50 9.22
CA PRO A 40 13.84 11.36 9.46
C PRO A 40 13.28 11.42 10.89
N ALA A 41 12.00 11.08 11.06
CA ALA A 41 11.37 11.02 12.38
C ALA A 41 11.92 9.90 13.29
N SER A 42 12.72 8.98 12.75
CA SER A 42 13.25 7.82 13.49
C SER A 42 14.74 7.57 13.19
N GLY A 43 15.42 6.99 14.18
CA GLY A 43 16.82 6.56 14.07
C GLY A 43 17.04 5.28 13.26
N SER A 44 16.00 4.66 12.70
CA SER A 44 16.14 3.36 12.03
C SER A 44 17.05 3.41 10.79
N GLY A 45 17.31 4.60 10.23
CA GLY A 45 18.32 4.79 9.19
C GLY A 45 19.74 4.43 9.67
N VAL A 46 20.12 4.88 10.87
CA VAL A 46 21.45 4.57 11.42
C VAL A 46 21.56 3.11 11.87
N GLU A 47 20.48 2.52 12.39
CA GLU A 47 20.44 1.10 12.75
C GLU A 47 20.65 0.20 11.52
N ARG A 48 19.97 0.49 10.41
CA ARG A 48 20.17 -0.21 9.13
C ARG A 48 21.58 -0.04 8.60
N LEU A 49 22.17 1.15 8.77
CA LEU A 49 23.55 1.42 8.38
C LEU A 49 24.53 0.58 9.19
N PHE A 50 24.40 0.54 10.52
CA PHE A 50 25.23 -0.29 11.38
C PHE A 50 25.05 -1.78 11.13
N ASN A 51 23.82 -2.21 10.84
CA ASN A 51 23.56 -3.59 10.46
C ASN A 51 24.28 -3.95 9.16
N SER A 52 24.21 -3.09 8.14
CA SER A 52 24.92 -3.28 6.88
C SER A 52 26.44 -3.20 7.03
N ALA A 53 26.94 -2.38 7.97
CA ALA A 53 28.38 -2.29 8.28
C ALA A 53 28.94 -3.61 8.82
N ARG A 54 28.11 -4.48 9.42
CA ARG A 54 28.52 -5.81 9.91
C ARG A 54 28.98 -6.73 8.78
N ASP A 55 28.44 -6.56 7.58
CA ASP A 55 28.85 -7.33 6.40
C ASP A 55 30.28 -6.97 5.96
N ILE A 56 30.69 -5.72 6.17
CA ILE A 56 32.02 -5.19 5.80
C ILE A 56 33.02 -5.39 6.95
N CYS A 57 32.63 -5.03 8.18
CA CYS A 57 33.45 -5.05 9.38
C CYS A 57 33.23 -6.34 10.17
N HIS A 58 33.29 -7.48 9.49
CA HIS A 58 33.02 -8.75 10.15
C HIS A 58 34.11 -9.09 11.18
N TYR A 59 33.70 -9.44 12.41
CA TYR A 59 34.59 -9.65 13.58
C TYR A 59 35.71 -10.68 13.38
N ARG A 60 35.55 -11.64 12.44
CA ARG A 60 36.54 -12.68 12.14
C ARG A 60 37.55 -12.33 11.04
N ARG A 61 37.31 -11.28 10.24
CA ARG A 61 38.15 -10.91 9.08
C ARG A 61 38.62 -9.44 9.19
N GLY A 62 39.08 -9.05 10.37
CA GLY A 62 39.43 -7.67 10.69
C GLY A 62 40.86 -7.32 10.30
N SER A 63 41.04 -6.66 9.16
CA SER A 63 42.22 -5.81 8.89
C SER A 63 41.94 -4.81 7.76
N LEU A 64 40.79 -4.13 7.83
CA LEU A 64 40.49 -3.04 6.89
C LEU A 64 40.91 -1.71 7.53
N LYS A 65 41.59 -0.88 6.76
CA LYS A 65 41.92 0.48 7.19
C LYS A 65 40.61 1.28 7.32
N PRO A 66 40.49 2.22 8.28
CA PRO A 66 39.29 3.04 8.44
C PRO A 66 38.86 3.76 7.14
N LYS A 67 39.84 4.20 6.34
CA LYS A 67 39.59 4.79 5.02
C LYS A 67 38.87 3.83 4.07
N THR A 68 39.33 2.58 4.00
CA THR A 68 38.72 1.53 3.17
C THR A 68 37.32 1.19 3.65
N ILE A 69 37.09 1.12 4.96
CA ILE A 69 35.75 0.92 5.52
C ILE A 69 34.80 2.06 5.08
N LYS A 70 35.24 3.32 5.20
CA LYS A 70 34.46 4.48 4.76
C LYS A 70 34.10 4.41 3.27
N GLU A 71 35.07 4.09 2.42
CA GLU A 71 34.87 3.98 0.97
C GLU A 71 33.87 2.87 0.62
N LEU A 72 34.00 1.69 1.23
CA LEU A 72 33.06 0.57 1.04
C LEU A 72 31.66 0.90 1.54
N MET A 73 31.56 1.54 2.71
CA MET A 73 30.28 2.00 3.26
C MET A 73 29.60 3.00 2.34
N LEU A 74 30.33 3.97 1.81
CA LEU A 74 29.80 4.96 0.87
C LEU A 74 29.34 4.29 -0.43
N PHE A 75 30.15 3.41 -1.00
CA PHE A 75 29.81 2.64 -2.19
C PHE A 75 28.55 1.78 -1.99
N MET A 76 28.43 1.11 -0.84
CA MET A 76 27.24 0.32 -0.51
C MET A 76 26.00 1.22 -0.37
N CYS A 77 26.12 2.38 0.27
CA CYS A 77 24.99 3.30 0.42
C CYS A 77 24.50 3.83 -0.93
N THR A 78 25.41 4.20 -1.83
CA THR A 78 25.04 4.72 -3.16
C THR A 78 24.45 3.65 -4.07
N THR A 79 24.99 2.43 -4.04
CA THR A 79 24.48 1.31 -4.85
C THR A 79 23.13 0.78 -4.35
N LYS A 80 22.95 0.60 -3.03
CA LYS A 80 21.65 0.22 -2.45
C LYS A 80 20.57 1.26 -2.73
N PHE A 81 20.86 2.55 -2.52
CA PHE A 81 19.90 3.63 -2.79
C PHE A 81 19.41 3.65 -4.25
N ASN A 82 20.32 3.42 -5.20
CA ASN A 82 19.98 3.34 -6.62
C ASN A 82 19.04 2.15 -6.92
N MET A 83 19.29 1.00 -6.30
CA MET A 83 18.44 -0.19 -6.44
C MET A 83 17.05 0.03 -5.84
N GLU A 84 16.95 0.59 -4.62
CA GLU A 84 15.68 0.90 -3.97
C GLU A 84 14.86 1.90 -4.80
N SER A 85 15.51 2.93 -5.36
CA SER A 85 14.85 3.91 -6.24
C SER A 85 14.26 3.26 -7.50
N LYS A 86 15.00 2.34 -8.13
CA LYS A 86 14.52 1.57 -9.30
C LYS A 86 13.36 0.64 -8.96
N GLN A 87 13.39 0.03 -7.78
CA GLN A 87 12.28 -0.83 -7.33
C GLN A 87 11.02 -0.01 -7.03
N LEU A 88 11.17 1.16 -6.41
CA LEU A 88 10.06 2.07 -6.16
C LEU A 88 9.44 2.56 -7.48
N SER A 89 10.26 2.96 -8.45
CA SER A 89 9.73 3.40 -9.76
C SER A 89 8.98 2.28 -10.49
N LEU A 90 9.51 1.05 -10.46
CA LEU A 90 8.86 -0.11 -11.07
C LEU A 90 7.50 -0.41 -10.40
N MET A 91 7.45 -0.29 -9.07
CA MET A 91 6.22 -0.53 -8.31
C MET A 91 5.16 0.56 -8.53
N GLU A 92 5.59 1.82 -8.62
CA GLU A 92 4.72 2.96 -8.97
C GLU A 92 4.12 2.80 -10.36
N GLU A 93 4.92 2.39 -11.35
CA GLU A 93 4.45 2.06 -12.70
C GLU A 93 3.43 0.91 -12.68
N TYR A 94 3.70 -0.16 -11.92
CA TYR A 94 2.78 -1.29 -11.79
C TYR A 94 1.43 -0.88 -11.17
N PHE A 95 1.43 -0.10 -10.09
CA PHE A 95 0.18 0.38 -9.50
C PHE A 95 -0.58 1.32 -10.44
N THR A 96 0.12 2.22 -11.13
CA THR A 96 -0.48 3.15 -12.10
C THR A 96 -1.13 2.41 -13.27
N THR A 97 -0.47 1.38 -13.80
CA THR A 97 -1.01 0.55 -14.89
C THR A 97 -2.24 -0.25 -14.45
N GLN A 98 -2.22 -0.83 -13.25
CA GLN A 98 -3.36 -1.55 -12.69
C GLN A 98 -4.57 -0.62 -12.50
N GLU A 99 -4.37 0.57 -11.95
CA GLU A 99 -5.41 1.59 -11.77
C GLU A 99 -5.99 2.03 -13.13
N THR A 100 -5.12 2.26 -14.12
CA THR A 100 -5.53 2.61 -15.48
C THR A 100 -6.33 1.49 -16.14
N GLN A 101 -5.96 0.23 -15.90
CA GLN A 101 -6.67 -0.93 -16.43
C GLN A 101 -8.05 -1.09 -15.79
N ALA A 102 -8.16 -0.98 -14.46
CA ALA A 102 -9.44 -1.04 -13.76
C ALA A 102 -10.41 0.05 -14.23
N ALA A 103 -9.92 1.29 -14.41
CA ALA A 103 -10.73 2.39 -14.93
C ALA A 103 -11.19 2.19 -16.38
N LYS A 104 -10.39 1.49 -17.20
CA LYS A 104 -10.77 1.11 -18.57
C LYS A 104 -11.83 0.01 -18.56
N GLU A 105 -11.63 -1.03 -17.76
CA GLU A 105 -12.59 -2.14 -17.62
C GLU A 105 -13.96 -1.67 -17.11
N GLU A 106 -13.98 -0.74 -16.15
CA GLU A 106 -15.22 -0.11 -15.68
C GLU A 106 -15.91 0.64 -16.84
N LYS A 107 -15.18 1.50 -17.56
CA LYS A 107 -15.73 2.24 -18.72
C LYS A 107 -16.25 1.31 -19.82
N ASP A 108 -15.54 0.23 -20.10
CA ASP A 108 -15.96 -0.76 -21.08
C ASP A 108 -17.21 -1.52 -20.61
N ALA A 109 -17.35 -1.77 -19.31
CA ALA A 109 -18.57 -2.36 -18.72
C ALA A 109 -19.78 -1.42 -18.81
N TRP A 110 -19.63 -0.13 -18.53
CA TRP A 110 -20.67 0.89 -18.72
C TRP A 110 -21.06 1.02 -20.20
N LYS A 111 -20.07 1.04 -21.10
CA LYS A 111 -20.33 1.13 -22.55
C LYS A 111 -21.14 -0.05 -23.08
N LYS A 112 -20.95 -1.24 -22.50
CA LYS A 112 -21.70 -2.46 -22.86
C LYS A 112 -23.15 -2.44 -22.34
N GLN A 113 -23.46 -1.66 -21.31
CA GLN A 113 -24.84 -1.43 -20.85
C GLN A 113 -25.59 -0.42 -21.74
N ASP A 114 -24.88 0.55 -22.33
CA ASP A 114 -25.43 1.51 -23.29
C ASP A 114 -25.70 0.88 -24.68
N GLU A 115 -25.13 -0.29 -24.98
CA GLU A 115 -25.31 -1.04 -26.24
C GLU A 115 -26.45 -2.08 -26.19
N PHE A 116 -27.44 -1.89 -25.31
CA PHE A 116 -28.71 -2.62 -25.36
C PHE A 116 -29.86 -1.62 -25.38
N ASN A 117 -30.28 -1.19 -26.57
CA ASN A 117 -31.60 -0.57 -26.75
C ASN A 117 -32.63 -1.71 -26.76
N PRO A 118 -33.51 -1.85 -25.74
CA PRO A 118 -34.69 -2.67 -25.90
C PRO A 118 -35.57 -1.98 -26.95
N ILE A 119 -35.88 -2.68 -28.02
CA ILE A 119 -36.90 -2.23 -28.99
C ILE A 119 -38.20 -2.11 -28.21
N SER A 120 -38.67 -0.87 -28.00
CA SER A 120 -40.00 -0.60 -27.47
C SER A 120 -41.00 -0.95 -28.57
N ASP A 121 -41.62 -2.12 -28.44
CA ASP A 121 -42.71 -2.59 -29.28
C ASP A 121 -44.02 -2.02 -28.71
N ASP A 122 -44.59 -1.03 -29.39
CA ASP A 122 -45.90 -0.45 -29.11
C ASP A 122 -46.70 -0.46 -30.41
N GLU A 123 -47.53 -1.50 -30.59
CA GLU A 123 -48.62 -1.54 -31.58
C GLU A 123 -49.81 -2.31 -30.96
N ASP A 124 -50.91 -1.59 -30.75
CA ASP A 124 -52.23 -2.06 -30.33
C ASP A 124 -52.90 -2.95 -31.41
N GLU A 125 -53.43 -4.14 -31.06
CA GLU A 125 -54.86 -4.51 -31.21
C GLU A 125 -55.19 -6.02 -30.96
N LEU A 126 -56.12 -6.20 -30.01
CA LEU A 126 -57.29 -7.10 -29.97
C LEU A 126 -57.19 -8.64 -29.72
N SER A 127 -57.61 -8.98 -28.49
CA SER A 127 -58.53 -10.07 -28.06
C SER A 127 -58.07 -11.54 -28.03
N SER A 128 -58.11 -12.15 -26.84
CA SER A 128 -59.17 -13.10 -26.44
C SER A 128 -58.86 -13.82 -25.11
N ALA A 129 -59.81 -13.69 -24.19
CA ALA A 129 -60.19 -14.53 -23.05
C ALA A 129 -59.22 -15.60 -22.50
N GLY A 130 -59.01 -15.57 -21.17
CA GLY A 130 -58.57 -16.73 -20.42
C GLY A 130 -58.16 -16.43 -18.98
N ALA A 131 -59.12 -16.10 -18.12
CA ALA A 131 -58.90 -16.01 -16.68
C ALA A 131 -58.58 -17.38 -16.07
N THR A 132 -57.55 -17.46 -15.21
CA THR A 132 -57.63 -18.13 -13.91
C THR A 132 -56.43 -17.77 -13.03
N SER A 133 -56.73 -17.15 -11.88
CA SER A 133 -55.85 -17.12 -10.70
C SER A 133 -55.53 -18.55 -10.23
N GLN A 134 -54.38 -18.74 -9.59
CA GLN A 134 -54.24 -19.21 -8.18
C GLN A 134 -52.74 -19.44 -7.84
N ILE A 135 -52.27 -18.76 -6.79
CA ILE A 135 -50.99 -19.02 -6.10
C ILE A 135 -51.27 -20.07 -5.01
N PRO A 136 -50.43 -21.10 -4.86
CA PRO A 136 -49.87 -21.38 -3.52
C PRO A 136 -48.38 -21.84 -3.50
N LEU A 137 -47.59 -21.29 -2.56
CA LEU A 137 -46.38 -21.89 -1.95
C LEU A 137 -46.83 -22.95 -0.90
N PRO A 138 -46.09 -24.03 -0.55
CA PRO A 138 -44.73 -24.02 0.04
C PRO A 138 -43.85 -25.20 -0.49
N ASP A 139 -42.60 -25.45 -0.13
CA ASP A 139 -42.10 -25.87 1.19
C ASP A 139 -40.56 -25.91 1.21
N ASN A 140 -40.04 -25.73 2.42
CA ASN A 140 -38.68 -25.39 2.77
C ASN A 140 -38.02 -26.63 3.36
N SER A 141 -37.17 -27.35 2.62
CA SER A 141 -36.31 -28.36 3.26
C SER A 141 -35.08 -28.78 2.43
N TYR A 142 -33.91 -28.71 3.08
CA TYR A 142 -32.60 -29.32 2.75
C TYR A 142 -31.83 -28.66 1.56
N LEU A 143 -30.64 -28.09 1.74
CA LEU A 143 -29.42 -28.81 2.11
C LEU A 143 -28.36 -27.92 2.78
N GLN A 144 -27.72 -28.55 3.77
CA GLN A 144 -26.60 -28.14 4.57
C GLN A 144 -25.28 -28.38 3.81
N GLY A 145 -24.32 -27.46 3.92
CA GLY A 145 -23.02 -27.58 3.24
C GLY A 145 -21.92 -26.71 3.83
N ASP A 146 -21.30 -27.25 4.88
CA ASP A 146 -19.96 -27.02 5.46
C ASP A 146 -19.22 -25.69 5.32
N SER A 147 -19.00 -25.07 6.49
CA SER A 147 -17.96 -24.08 6.75
C SER A 147 -16.65 -24.78 7.15
N SER A 148 -15.67 -24.82 6.25
CA SER A 148 -14.32 -25.32 6.56
C SER A 148 -13.45 -24.20 7.14
N THR A 149 -13.30 -24.17 8.46
CA THR A 149 -12.33 -23.29 9.15
C THR A 149 -10.95 -23.96 9.24
N GLN A 150 -9.96 -23.47 8.48
CA GLN A 150 -8.57 -23.93 8.59
C GLN A 150 -7.86 -23.28 9.80
N ARG A 151 -7.42 -24.11 10.74
CA ARG A 151 -6.57 -23.73 11.88
C ARG A 151 -5.11 -23.67 11.44
N ARG A 152 -4.47 -22.50 11.52
CA ARG A 152 -3.02 -22.34 11.36
C ARG A 152 -2.31 -22.67 12.68
N SER A 153 -1.50 -23.72 12.70
CA SER A 153 -0.63 -24.07 13.83
C SER A 153 0.66 -23.23 13.81
N SER A 154 0.81 -22.29 14.73
CA SER A 154 2.06 -21.54 14.95
C SER A 154 2.99 -22.29 15.91
N GLY A 155 4.04 -22.91 15.39
CA GLY A 155 5.11 -23.50 16.21
C GLY A 155 6.18 -22.46 16.53
N ARG A 156 6.16 -21.89 17.75
CA ARG A 156 7.26 -21.08 18.27
C ARG A 156 7.72 -21.67 19.61
N LEU A 157 8.85 -22.36 19.61
CA LEU A 157 9.53 -22.84 20.83
C LEU A 157 10.31 -21.68 21.47
N PRO A 158 10.19 -21.42 22.79
CA PRO A 158 11.02 -20.45 23.48
C PRO A 158 12.45 -20.99 23.69
N LYS A 159 13.45 -20.12 23.49
CA LYS A 159 14.86 -20.40 23.72
C LYS A 159 15.15 -20.30 25.23
N ARG A 160 15.73 -21.34 25.82
CA ARG A 160 16.13 -21.43 27.24
C ARG A 160 17.06 -20.29 27.64
N LEU A 161 16.82 -19.72 28.83
CA LEU A 161 17.66 -18.73 29.51
C LEU A 161 18.92 -19.42 30.07
N ARG A 162 20.11 -19.00 29.64
CA ARG A 162 21.39 -19.44 30.22
C ARG A 162 21.90 -18.37 31.18
N ARG A 163 21.91 -18.67 32.47
CA ARG A 163 22.65 -17.95 33.52
C ARG A 163 24.15 -18.17 33.31
N GLU A 164 24.95 -17.12 33.42
CA GLU A 164 26.39 -17.19 33.70
C GLU A 164 26.69 -16.01 34.63
N ASP A 165 26.97 -16.33 35.90
CA ASP A 165 27.44 -15.41 36.93
C ASP A 165 28.92 -15.10 36.66
N PHE A 166 29.29 -13.83 36.49
CA PHE A 166 30.70 -13.41 36.43
C PHE A 166 31.05 -12.65 37.71
N VAL A 167 31.79 -13.33 38.58
CA VAL A 167 32.54 -12.75 39.71
C VAL A 167 33.89 -12.27 39.17
N TYR A 168 34.27 -11.04 39.46
CA TYR A 168 35.63 -10.53 39.25
C TYR A 168 36.35 -10.51 40.59
N GLU A 169 37.49 -11.20 40.66
CA GLU A 169 38.55 -10.95 41.66
C GLU A 169 39.74 -10.30 40.93
#